data_AF-A0A1Y4TVW1-F1
#
_entry.id   AF-A0A1Y4TVW1-F1
#
_cell.length_a   1.000
_cell.length_b   1.000
_cell.length_c   1.000
_cell.angle_alpha   90.00
_cell.angle_beta   90.00
_cell.angle_gamma   90.00
#
_symmetry.space_group_name_H-M   'P 1'
#
loop_
_entity.id
_entity.type
_entity.pdbx_description
1 polymer ?
#
loop_
_entity_poly.entity_id
_entity_poly.type
_entity_poly.pdbx_seq_one_letter_code
_entity_poly.pdbx_strand_id
1 'polypeptide(L)'
;MAEKSVFISKMEYPFFEEVHVNIDWFAGFAMSQKRKCQIGLHQNFLMTYPEEKVLEISSTSLMSLGSKLSAMNLSKRTQRGLTTVESAFQSSRIYSDGVKTVGPFPDYLFLPGRECKKLVKAVSEGMHSYRYEFDGMAFYAPAWHISQFYDFLYLNALLEPENKGVKEQLLAEKFTCFTDLATKSLNCQARSAAIFVGLVRAEVIDEVRDYKSYLKLFRTQADGKAAGPQAYEHVQLLYKEKVKLFSEVVPCRFRKADVETYYAEHCGMLTNRKEDDNYLDLRYG
;
A
#
# COMPACT_ATOMS: atom_id res chain seq x y z
N MET A 1 19.60 -3.24 -11.94
CA MET A 1 18.19 -2.92 -12.23
C MET A 1 17.28 -3.59 -11.22
N ALA A 2 16.12 -3.00 -10.94
CA ALA A 2 15.07 -3.55 -10.10
C ALA A 2 13.71 -3.27 -10.74
N GLU A 3 12.79 -4.20 -10.61
CA GLU A 3 11.40 -4.04 -11.06
C GLU A 3 10.52 -3.60 -9.88
N LYS A 4 9.65 -2.62 -10.13
CA LYS A 4 8.80 -1.99 -9.11
C LYS A 4 7.39 -1.72 -9.63
N SER A 5 6.41 -1.89 -8.75
CA SER A 5 5.00 -1.69 -9.05
C SER A 5 4.58 -0.22 -8.93
N VAL A 6 3.72 0.20 -9.86
CA VAL A 6 2.90 1.41 -9.81
C VAL A 6 1.44 0.99 -9.92
N PHE A 7 0.57 1.53 -9.08
CA PHE A 7 -0.85 1.16 -9.03
C PHE A 7 -1.70 2.32 -9.57
N ILE A 8 -2.31 2.13 -10.74
CA ILE A 8 -3.23 3.10 -11.36
C ILE A 8 -4.64 2.83 -10.86
N SER A 9 -5.39 3.86 -10.49
CA SER A 9 -6.76 3.74 -9.97
C SER A 9 -7.75 3.46 -11.11
N LYS A 10 -8.64 2.49 -10.94
CA LYS A 10 -9.69 2.13 -11.92
C LYS A 10 -11.07 2.17 -11.29
N MET A 11 -12.10 2.44 -12.09
CA MET A 11 -13.50 2.49 -11.62
C MET A 11 -14.18 1.11 -11.64
N GLU A 12 -13.52 0.11 -12.19
CA GLU A 12 -14.02 -1.25 -12.31
C GLU A 12 -13.12 -2.21 -11.54
N TYR A 13 -13.67 -3.35 -11.14
CA TYR A 13 -12.92 -4.42 -10.46
C TYR A 13 -11.61 -4.76 -11.20
N PRO A 14 -10.47 -4.87 -10.50
CA PRO A 14 -10.29 -4.85 -9.03
C PRO A 14 -10.07 -3.45 -8.42
N PHE A 15 -10.49 -2.39 -9.11
CA PHE A 15 -10.36 -0.97 -8.77
C PHE A 15 -8.94 -0.42 -8.85
N PHE A 16 -8.02 -1.20 -9.40
CA PHE A 16 -6.67 -0.78 -9.73
C PHE A 16 -6.15 -1.56 -10.95
N GLU A 17 -5.11 -1.03 -11.56
CA GLU A 17 -4.21 -1.72 -12.48
C GLU A 17 -2.80 -1.61 -11.94
N GLU A 18 -2.05 -2.71 -11.95
CA GLU A 18 -0.65 -2.70 -11.55
C GLU A 18 0.25 -2.71 -12.79
N VAL A 19 1.17 -1.76 -12.82
CA VAL A 19 2.17 -1.59 -13.87
C VAL A 19 3.56 -1.84 -13.28
N HIS A 20 4.35 -2.67 -13.96
CA HIS A 20 5.71 -3.00 -13.56
C HIS A 20 6.69 -2.11 -14.30
N VAL A 21 7.61 -1.48 -13.57
CA VAL A 21 8.56 -0.51 -14.13
C VAL A 21 9.97 -0.87 -13.68
N ASN A 22 10.87 -0.97 -14.66
CA ASN A 22 12.29 -1.14 -14.39
C ASN A 22 12.93 0.19 -13.99
N ILE A 23 13.72 0.15 -12.92
CA ILE A 23 14.54 1.27 -12.45
C ILE A 23 15.97 0.81 -12.18
N ASP A 24 16.92 1.74 -12.22
CA ASP A 24 18.22 1.51 -11.61
C ASP A 24 18.14 1.70 -10.09
N TRP A 25 18.54 0.66 -9.36
CA TRP A 25 18.44 0.65 -7.90
C TRP A 25 19.60 1.40 -7.24
N PHE A 26 19.25 2.32 -6.34
CA PHE A 26 20.16 3.04 -5.48
C PHE A 26 20.22 2.37 -4.10
N ALA A 27 21.33 1.68 -3.81
CA ALA A 27 21.49 0.95 -2.56
C ALA A 27 21.89 1.87 -1.39
N GLY A 28 21.54 1.47 -0.17
CA GLY A 28 21.90 2.17 1.06
C GLY A 28 20.69 2.60 1.89
N PHE A 29 20.93 2.90 3.17
CA PHE A 29 19.88 3.29 4.11
C PHE A 29 19.58 4.79 4.10
N ALA A 30 20.43 5.60 3.47
CA ALA A 30 20.27 7.05 3.40
C ALA A 30 18.97 7.44 2.70
N MET A 31 18.30 8.47 3.22
CA MET A 31 17.04 8.97 2.67
C MET A 31 17.19 9.46 1.22
N SER A 32 18.33 10.08 0.88
CA SER A 32 18.64 10.48 -0.48
C SER A 32 18.62 9.31 -1.48
N GLN A 33 19.12 8.13 -1.08
CA GLN A 33 19.10 6.94 -1.95
C GLN A 33 17.67 6.44 -2.18
N LYS A 34 16.83 6.45 -1.14
CA LYS A 34 15.40 6.09 -1.25
C LYS A 34 14.66 7.06 -2.17
N ARG A 35 14.89 8.36 -2.00
CA ARG A 35 14.30 9.42 -2.83
C ARG A 35 14.71 9.29 -4.29
N LYS A 36 15.99 9.01 -4.58
CA LYS A 36 16.45 8.71 -5.95
C LYS A 36 15.72 7.50 -6.55
N CYS A 37 15.49 6.43 -5.79
CA CYS A 37 14.68 5.31 -6.27
C CYS A 37 13.22 5.71 -6.58
N GLN A 38 12.60 6.56 -5.76
CA GLN A 38 11.24 7.08 -5.98
C GLN A 38 11.17 7.92 -7.26
N ILE A 39 12.09 8.87 -7.42
CA ILE A 39 12.21 9.71 -8.61
C ILE A 39 12.42 8.84 -9.86
N GLY A 40 13.37 7.90 -9.82
CA GLY A 40 13.61 7.01 -10.96
C GLY A 40 12.40 6.16 -11.34
N LEU A 41 11.58 5.74 -10.37
CA LEU A 41 10.33 5.04 -10.62
C LEU A 41 9.31 5.95 -11.31
N HIS A 42 9.08 7.14 -10.75
CA HIS A 42 8.11 8.09 -11.27
C HIS A 42 8.49 8.55 -12.69
N GLN A 43 9.75 8.91 -12.92
CA GLN A 43 10.23 9.32 -14.23
C GLN A 43 10.06 8.22 -15.29
N ASN A 44 10.48 6.97 -14.98
CA ASN A 44 10.34 5.87 -15.94
C ASN A 44 8.87 5.52 -16.23
N PHE A 45 8.00 5.58 -15.22
CA PHE A 45 6.57 5.37 -15.38
C PHE A 45 5.93 6.45 -16.27
N LEU A 46 6.18 7.72 -15.96
CA LEU A 46 5.56 8.85 -16.66
C LEU A 46 6.00 9.01 -18.11
N MET A 47 7.15 8.46 -18.52
CA MET A 47 7.50 8.40 -19.94
C MET A 47 6.54 7.54 -20.77
N THR A 48 5.93 6.54 -20.15
CA THR A 48 4.95 5.66 -20.80
C THR A 48 3.53 6.15 -20.55
N TYR A 49 3.30 6.80 -19.41
CA TYR A 49 2.00 7.30 -18.96
C TYR A 49 2.06 8.79 -18.62
N PRO A 50 2.25 9.68 -19.62
CA PRO A 50 2.52 11.10 -19.37
C PRO A 50 1.34 11.87 -18.76
N GLU A 51 0.11 11.37 -18.91
CA GLU A 51 -1.12 11.99 -18.39
C GLU A 51 -1.42 11.61 -16.93
N GLU A 52 -0.66 10.68 -16.34
CA GLU A 52 -0.89 10.21 -14.98
C GLU A 52 -0.24 11.16 -13.96
N LYS A 53 -0.88 11.32 -12.79
CA LYS A 53 -0.32 12.05 -11.64
C LYS A 53 0.01 11.06 -10.52
N VAL A 54 1.30 10.90 -10.22
CA VAL A 54 1.81 9.86 -9.31
C VAL A 54 2.00 10.41 -7.90
N LEU A 55 1.57 9.64 -6.88
CA LEU A 55 1.93 9.89 -5.48
C LEU A 55 2.69 8.70 -4.88
N GLU A 56 3.88 8.96 -4.37
CA GLU A 56 4.55 8.00 -3.47
C GLU A 56 3.91 8.04 -2.10
N ILE A 57 3.39 6.90 -1.64
CA ILE A 57 2.88 6.70 -0.29
C ILE A 57 3.93 5.89 0.46
N SER A 58 4.60 6.54 1.41
CA SER A 58 5.51 5.92 2.38
C SER A 58 5.89 6.92 3.45
N SER A 59 6.35 6.45 4.62
CA SER A 59 6.89 7.32 5.68
C SER A 59 8.14 8.12 5.24
N THR A 60 8.62 7.87 4.03
CA THR A 60 9.78 8.50 3.40
C THR A 60 9.40 9.22 2.09
N SER A 61 8.09 9.46 1.86
CA SER A 61 7.61 10.17 0.69
C SER A 61 8.21 11.58 0.59
N LEU A 62 8.40 12.04 -0.64
CA LEU A 62 8.76 13.41 -0.97
C LEU A 62 7.59 14.39 -0.77
N MET A 63 6.36 13.89 -0.59
CA MET A 63 5.17 14.70 -0.34
C MET A 63 4.57 14.43 1.05
N SER A 64 4.15 15.49 1.73
CA SER A 64 3.60 15.40 3.10
C SER A 64 2.36 14.52 3.13
N LEU A 65 1.50 14.65 2.12
CA LEU A 65 0.33 13.81 1.92
C LEU A 65 0.70 12.32 1.84
N GLY A 66 1.70 11.96 1.04
CA GLY A 66 2.17 10.58 0.90
C GLY A 66 2.72 10.00 2.21
N SER A 67 3.35 10.83 3.04
CA SER A 67 3.79 10.45 4.38
C SER A 67 2.62 10.23 5.34
N LYS A 68 1.61 11.12 5.33
CA LYS A 68 0.41 10.99 6.16
C LYS A 68 -0.44 9.77 5.77
N LEU A 69 -0.48 9.42 4.49
CA LEU A 69 -1.15 8.24 3.95
C LEU A 69 -0.42 6.91 4.25
N SER A 70 0.83 6.95 4.69
CA SER A 70 1.56 5.74 5.09
C SER A 70 0.82 4.98 6.19
N ALA A 71 0.69 3.66 6.10
CA ALA A 71 0.01 2.86 7.14
C ALA A 71 0.67 2.94 8.52
N MET A 72 1.93 3.39 8.58
CA MET A 72 2.66 3.68 9.82
C MET A 72 2.16 4.96 10.54
N ASN A 73 1.44 5.84 9.82
CA ASN A 73 0.99 7.14 10.30
C ASN A 73 -0.55 7.29 10.22
N LEU A 74 -1.19 6.62 9.26
CA LEU A 74 -2.63 6.70 9.04
C LEU A 74 -3.37 6.12 10.26
N SER A 75 -4.20 6.94 10.88
CA SER A 75 -4.91 6.58 12.11
C SER A 75 -5.99 5.54 11.83
N LYS A 76 -6.17 4.57 12.74
CA LYS A 76 -7.22 3.56 12.67
C LYS A 76 -7.93 3.47 14.02
N ARG A 77 -9.24 3.69 14.04
CA ARG A 77 -10.10 3.49 15.20
C ARG A 77 -10.37 2.00 15.40
N THR A 78 -10.36 1.57 16.65
CA THR A 78 -10.72 0.20 17.07
C THR A 78 -11.71 0.27 18.23
N GLN A 79 -12.32 -0.86 18.62
CA GLN A 79 -13.14 -0.95 19.83
C GLN A 79 -12.36 -0.61 21.11
N ARG A 80 -11.02 -0.73 21.09
CA ARG A 80 -10.14 -0.53 22.24
C ARG A 80 -9.46 0.85 22.28
N GLY A 81 -9.57 1.65 21.22
CA GLY A 81 -8.91 2.96 21.10
C GLY A 81 -8.34 3.23 19.72
N LEU A 82 -7.58 4.32 19.62
CA LEU A 82 -6.95 4.76 18.37
C LEU A 82 -5.56 4.12 18.22
N THR A 83 -5.24 3.66 17.02
CA THR A 83 -3.92 3.13 16.64
C THR A 83 -3.56 3.52 15.20
N THR A 84 -2.58 2.86 14.59
CA THR A 84 -2.24 3.01 13.17
C THR A 84 -2.72 1.80 12.37
N VAL A 85 -2.93 1.98 11.06
CA VAL A 85 -3.28 0.87 10.16
C VAL A 85 -2.26 -0.27 10.23
N GLU A 86 -0.95 0.02 10.31
CA GLU A 86 0.08 -1.03 10.43
C GLU A 86 -0.09 -1.82 11.74
N SER A 87 -0.26 -1.16 12.88
CA SER A 87 -0.40 -1.85 14.17
C SER A 87 -1.69 -2.67 14.24
N ALA A 88 -2.81 -2.11 13.74
CA ALA A 88 -4.06 -2.85 13.59
C ALA A 88 -3.84 -4.11 12.73
N PHE A 89 -3.25 -3.95 11.54
CA PHE A 89 -2.99 -5.06 10.63
C PHE A 89 -2.11 -6.13 11.27
N GLN A 90 -0.94 -5.78 11.83
CA GLN A 90 0.00 -6.76 12.37
C GLN A 90 -0.54 -7.47 13.61
N SER A 91 -1.21 -6.74 14.52
CA SER A 91 -1.81 -7.31 15.73
C SER A 91 -2.96 -8.28 15.43
N SER A 92 -3.65 -8.11 14.30
CA SER A 92 -4.75 -8.99 13.90
C SER A 92 -4.32 -10.31 13.27
N ARG A 93 -3.04 -10.48 12.90
CA ARG A 93 -2.60 -11.65 12.14
C ARG A 93 -2.58 -12.91 12.99
N ILE A 94 -3.06 -14.00 12.41
CA ILE A 94 -2.96 -15.34 12.97
C ILE A 94 -2.08 -16.17 12.03
N TYR A 95 -1.12 -16.90 12.60
CA TYR A 95 -0.13 -17.68 11.88
C TYR A 95 -0.16 -19.15 12.28
N SER A 96 0.22 -20.04 11.36
CA SER A 96 0.42 -21.46 11.63
C SER A 96 1.55 -22.05 10.79
N ASP A 97 2.17 -23.11 11.31
CA ASP A 97 3.10 -24.02 10.65
C ASP A 97 2.47 -25.41 10.40
N GLY A 98 1.16 -25.55 10.65
CA GLY A 98 0.41 -26.82 10.59
C GLY A 98 0.34 -27.59 11.91
N VAL A 99 1.16 -27.25 12.91
CA VAL A 99 1.17 -27.90 14.25
C VAL A 99 0.79 -26.90 15.34
N LYS A 100 1.37 -25.71 15.31
CA LYS A 100 1.14 -24.62 16.25
C LYS A 100 0.40 -23.48 15.56
N THR A 101 -0.34 -22.72 16.37
CA THR A 101 -0.96 -21.46 15.96
C THR A 101 -0.55 -20.38 16.93
N VAL A 102 -0.20 -19.20 16.41
CA VAL A 102 0.08 -18.00 17.21
C VAL A 102 -0.72 -16.82 16.66
N GLY A 103 -1.04 -15.88 17.54
CA GLY A 103 -1.93 -14.76 17.23
C GLY A 103 -3.40 -15.04 17.55
N PRO A 104 -4.28 -14.01 17.55
CA PRO A 104 -3.93 -12.60 17.34
C PRO A 104 -3.09 -12.04 18.49
N PHE A 105 -2.52 -10.85 18.31
CA PHE A 105 -1.59 -10.19 19.24
C PHE A 105 -2.19 -8.90 19.82
N PRO A 106 -3.28 -8.98 20.61
CA PRO A 106 -3.97 -7.80 21.12
C PRO A 106 -3.08 -6.89 21.98
N ASP A 107 -2.05 -7.43 22.61
CA ASP A 107 -1.10 -6.67 23.43
C ASP A 107 -0.17 -5.77 22.60
N TYR A 108 -0.03 -6.05 21.30
CA TYR A 108 0.81 -5.25 20.39
C TYR A 108 0.01 -4.16 19.66
N LEU A 109 -1.30 -4.08 19.86
CA LEU A 109 -2.22 -3.22 19.10
C LEU A 109 -1.84 -1.73 19.18
N PHE A 110 -1.37 -1.26 20.33
CA PHE A 110 -1.06 0.15 20.58
C PHE A 110 0.44 0.47 20.54
N LEU A 111 1.28 -0.49 20.16
CA LEU A 111 2.69 -0.24 19.93
C LEU A 111 2.86 0.55 18.63
N PRO A 112 3.94 1.36 18.50
CA PRO A 112 4.32 1.94 17.21
C PRO A 112 4.41 0.86 16.13
N GLY A 113 3.91 1.13 14.92
CA GLY A 113 3.77 0.10 13.86
C GLY A 113 5.06 -0.66 13.54
N ARG A 114 6.22 0.00 13.62
CA ARG A 114 7.54 -0.65 13.44
C ARG A 114 7.87 -1.64 14.56
N GLU A 115 7.53 -1.30 15.79
CA GLU A 115 7.75 -2.15 16.95
C GLU A 115 6.78 -3.33 16.96
N CYS A 116 5.48 -3.07 16.73
CA CYS A 116 4.46 -4.09 16.56
C CYS A 116 4.88 -5.13 15.51
N LYS A 117 5.26 -4.67 14.30
CA LYS A 117 5.76 -5.52 13.22
C LYS A 117 6.98 -6.35 13.61
N LYS A 118 7.92 -5.76 14.34
CA LYS A 118 9.13 -6.46 14.79
C LYS A 118 8.79 -7.59 15.75
N LEU A 119 7.94 -7.34 16.74
CA LEU A 119 7.54 -8.34 17.73
C LEU A 119 6.72 -9.46 17.11
N VAL A 120 5.72 -9.12 16.28
CA VAL A 120 4.93 -10.12 15.53
C VAL A 120 5.84 -11.01 14.69
N LYS A 121 6.79 -10.43 13.95
CA LYS A 121 7.72 -11.19 13.10
C LYS A 121 8.59 -12.16 13.91
N ALA A 122 9.04 -11.76 15.10
CA ALA A 122 9.87 -12.61 15.95
C ALA A 122 9.09 -13.83 16.47
N VAL A 123 7.82 -13.66 16.81
CA VAL A 123 6.97 -14.75 17.32
C VAL A 123 6.49 -15.68 16.20
N SER A 124 6.31 -15.16 14.99
CA SER A 124 5.77 -15.90 13.84
C SER A 124 6.84 -16.40 12.87
N GLU A 125 8.10 -16.53 13.30
CA GLU A 125 9.20 -16.93 12.43
C GLU A 125 8.96 -18.33 11.85
N GLY A 126 9.09 -18.47 10.53
CA GLY A 126 8.83 -19.73 9.82
C GLY A 126 7.35 -20.10 9.65
N MET A 127 6.40 -19.26 10.09
CA MET A 127 4.97 -19.53 10.00
C MET A 127 4.27 -18.69 8.91
N HIS A 128 3.14 -19.19 8.40
CA HIS A 128 2.33 -18.48 7.40
C HIS A 128 1.06 -17.90 8.03
N SER A 129 0.75 -16.65 7.69
CA SER A 129 -0.50 -16.04 8.12
C SER A 129 -1.63 -16.48 7.20
N TYR A 130 -2.68 -17.05 7.78
CA TYR A 130 -3.80 -17.63 7.02
C TYR A 130 -5.16 -17.00 7.38
N ARG A 131 -5.21 -16.30 8.52
CA ARG A 131 -6.42 -15.67 9.06
C ARG A 131 -6.05 -14.37 9.78
N TYR A 132 -7.04 -13.49 9.91
CA TYR A 132 -6.97 -12.29 10.72
C TYR A 132 -8.17 -12.21 11.65
N GLU A 133 -7.98 -11.59 12.81
CA GLU A 133 -9.04 -11.29 13.78
C GLU A 133 -8.93 -9.84 14.24
N PHE A 134 -10.00 -9.08 14.08
CA PHE A 134 -10.02 -7.65 14.39
C PHE A 134 -11.41 -7.23 14.86
N ASP A 135 -11.51 -6.63 16.05
CA ASP A 135 -12.76 -6.11 16.61
C ASP A 135 -13.94 -7.11 16.56
N GLY A 136 -13.65 -8.38 16.84
CA GLY A 136 -14.64 -9.47 16.85
C GLY A 136 -15.00 -10.04 15.47
N MET A 137 -14.35 -9.56 14.40
CA MET A 137 -14.52 -10.07 13.05
C MET A 137 -13.36 -10.99 12.64
N ALA A 138 -13.69 -12.05 11.91
CA ALA A 138 -12.70 -12.94 11.30
C ALA A 138 -12.58 -12.68 9.80
N PHE A 139 -11.35 -12.64 9.31
CA PHE A 139 -11.04 -12.51 7.88
C PHE A 139 -10.13 -13.64 7.45
N TYR A 140 -10.36 -14.15 6.24
CA TYR A 140 -9.51 -15.13 5.58
C TYR A 140 -8.60 -14.43 4.56
N ALA A 141 -7.43 -15.01 4.28
CA ALA A 141 -6.52 -14.49 3.26
C ALA A 141 -6.82 -15.17 1.90
N PRO A 142 -7.58 -14.54 0.97
CA PRO A 142 -7.89 -15.16 -0.31
C PRO A 142 -6.67 -15.15 -1.24
N ALA A 143 -6.49 -16.23 -2.00
CA ALA A 143 -5.30 -16.41 -2.86
C ALA A 143 -5.23 -15.42 -4.05
N TRP A 144 -6.35 -14.86 -4.50
CA TRP A 144 -6.44 -13.90 -5.61
C TRP A 144 -6.55 -12.44 -5.14
N HIS A 145 -6.64 -12.20 -3.83
CA HIS A 145 -6.64 -10.85 -3.25
C HIS A 145 -5.96 -10.87 -1.88
N ILE A 146 -4.68 -11.22 -1.87
CA ILE A 146 -3.91 -11.49 -0.63
C ILE A 146 -3.92 -10.35 0.40
N SER A 147 -4.18 -9.13 -0.04
CA SER A 147 -4.22 -7.93 0.79
C SER A 147 -5.61 -7.49 1.19
N GLN A 148 -6.64 -8.28 0.91
CA GLN A 148 -8.04 -7.90 1.14
C GLN A 148 -8.28 -7.40 2.57
N PHE A 149 -7.76 -8.08 3.60
CA PHE A 149 -7.90 -7.57 4.97
C PHE A 149 -7.15 -6.25 5.21
N TYR A 150 -5.94 -6.11 4.65
CA TYR A 150 -5.16 -4.88 4.74
C TYR A 150 -5.86 -3.71 4.04
N ASP A 151 -6.39 -3.95 2.83
CA ASP A 151 -7.15 -2.98 2.06
C ASP A 151 -8.42 -2.59 2.82
N PHE A 152 -9.14 -3.54 3.41
CA PHE A 152 -10.30 -3.25 4.27
C PHE A 152 -9.96 -2.27 5.41
N LEU A 153 -8.86 -2.51 6.14
CA LEU A 153 -8.41 -1.64 7.22
C LEU A 153 -8.05 -0.24 6.70
N TYR A 154 -7.29 -0.17 5.60
CA TYR A 154 -6.81 1.07 5.02
C TYR A 154 -7.95 1.93 4.46
N LEU A 155 -8.88 1.32 3.73
CA LEU A 155 -10.07 1.98 3.17
C LEU A 155 -10.96 2.54 4.28
N ASN A 156 -11.25 1.73 5.30
CA ASN A 156 -12.05 2.19 6.43
C ASN A 156 -11.33 3.29 7.23
N ALA A 157 -10.01 3.20 7.41
CA ALA A 157 -9.24 4.26 8.05
C ALA A 157 -9.42 5.60 7.31
N LEU A 158 -9.33 5.64 5.98
CA LEU A 158 -9.55 6.89 5.22
C LEU A 158 -10.96 7.47 5.40
N LEU A 159 -11.95 6.65 5.72
CA LEU A 159 -13.33 7.08 5.98
C LEU A 159 -13.58 7.53 7.42
N GLU A 160 -12.60 7.40 8.32
CA GLU A 160 -12.71 7.82 9.72
C GLU A 160 -12.51 9.35 9.90
N PRO A 161 -13.18 9.97 10.88
CA PRO A 161 -13.08 11.41 11.13
C PRO A 161 -11.65 11.91 11.34
N GLU A 162 -10.81 11.12 12.00
CA GLU A 162 -9.39 11.42 12.25
C GLU A 162 -8.60 11.69 10.97
N ASN A 163 -8.98 11.05 9.86
CA ASN A 163 -8.26 11.14 8.59
C ASN A 163 -8.96 12.07 7.59
N LYS A 164 -9.98 12.85 8.01
CA LYS A 164 -10.77 13.71 7.14
C LYS A 164 -9.91 14.64 6.27
N GLY A 165 -8.96 15.36 6.87
CA GLY A 165 -8.11 16.31 6.14
C GLY A 165 -7.19 15.62 5.12
N VAL A 166 -6.62 14.47 5.48
CA VAL A 166 -5.75 13.69 4.59
C VAL A 166 -6.55 13.12 3.41
N LYS A 167 -7.75 12.60 3.67
CA LYS A 167 -8.68 12.11 2.65
C LYS A 167 -9.10 13.22 1.69
N GLU A 168 -9.53 14.37 2.22
CA GLU A 168 -9.96 15.52 1.39
C GLU A 168 -8.83 16.02 0.51
N GLN A 169 -7.61 16.12 1.06
CA GLN A 169 -6.42 16.49 0.28
C GLN A 169 -6.11 15.46 -0.81
N LEU A 170 -6.16 14.15 -0.51
CA LEU A 170 -5.95 13.09 -1.50
C LEU A 170 -6.90 13.23 -2.70
N LEU A 171 -8.17 13.49 -2.44
CA LEU A 171 -9.19 13.64 -3.50
C LEU A 171 -9.05 14.96 -4.27
N ALA A 172 -8.72 16.06 -3.58
CA ALA A 172 -8.56 17.37 -4.20
C ALA A 172 -7.35 17.43 -5.15
N GLU A 173 -6.27 16.72 -4.82
CA GLU A 173 -5.04 16.69 -5.62
C GLU A 173 -5.16 15.88 -6.92
N LYS A 174 -6.22 15.06 -7.08
CA LYS A 174 -6.47 14.28 -8.30
C LYS A 174 -5.30 13.39 -8.72
N PHE A 175 -4.61 12.76 -7.75
CA PHE A 175 -3.66 11.70 -8.07
C PHE A 175 -4.40 10.52 -8.72
N THR A 176 -3.82 9.97 -9.78
CA THR A 176 -4.41 8.89 -10.56
C THR A 176 -3.70 7.57 -10.32
N CYS A 177 -2.44 7.61 -9.87
CA CYS A 177 -1.65 6.43 -9.58
C CYS A 177 -0.73 6.60 -8.36
N PHE A 178 -0.30 5.48 -7.80
CA PHE A 178 0.37 5.43 -6.50
C PHE A 178 1.56 4.46 -6.50
N THR A 179 2.60 4.80 -5.74
CA THR A 179 3.77 3.94 -5.53
C THR A 179 4.08 3.76 -4.04
N ASP A 180 4.66 2.62 -3.68
CA ASP A 180 5.19 2.36 -2.33
C ASP A 180 6.51 1.59 -2.45
N LEU A 181 7.63 2.31 -2.35
CA LEU A 181 8.96 1.70 -2.38
C LEU A 181 9.47 1.25 -1.01
N ALA A 182 8.72 1.51 0.06
CA ALA A 182 9.12 1.14 1.42
C ALA A 182 8.83 -0.33 1.74
N THR A 183 7.84 -0.94 1.09
CA THR A 183 7.43 -2.32 1.35
C THR A 183 7.98 -3.31 0.32
N LYS A 184 8.42 -4.48 0.81
CA LYS A 184 8.54 -5.71 0.01
C LYS A 184 7.38 -6.67 0.29
N SER A 185 6.37 -6.20 1.04
CA SER A 185 5.22 -7.01 1.44
C SER A 185 4.20 -7.07 0.32
N LEU A 186 3.43 -8.15 0.32
CA LEU A 186 2.26 -8.31 -0.51
C LEU A 186 1.13 -7.34 -0.11
N ASN A 187 1.14 -6.86 1.14
CA ASN A 187 0.29 -5.77 1.61
C ASN A 187 0.93 -4.43 1.24
N CYS A 188 0.19 -3.59 0.51
CA CYS A 188 0.73 -2.41 -0.14
C CYS A 188 -0.26 -1.24 -0.04
N GLN A 189 0.15 -0.20 0.67
CA GLN A 189 -0.63 1.03 0.84
C GLN A 189 -0.87 1.78 -0.46
N ALA A 190 0.04 1.70 -1.45
CA ALA A 190 -0.19 2.30 -2.77
C ALA A 190 -1.36 1.62 -3.51
N ARG A 191 -1.46 0.29 -3.44
CA ARG A 191 -2.62 -0.44 -3.98
C ARG A 191 -3.89 -0.07 -3.24
N SER A 192 -3.87 -0.02 -1.90
CA SER A 192 -5.05 0.37 -1.11
C SER A 192 -5.52 1.80 -1.43
N ALA A 193 -4.60 2.73 -1.68
CA ALA A 193 -4.92 4.09 -2.11
C ALA A 193 -5.49 4.14 -3.53
N ALA A 194 -4.94 3.35 -4.47
CA ALA A 194 -5.49 3.21 -5.82
C ALA A 194 -6.94 2.69 -5.79
N ILE A 195 -7.18 1.64 -4.98
CA ILE A 195 -8.51 1.08 -4.74
C ILE A 195 -9.44 2.15 -4.13
N PHE A 196 -8.98 2.92 -3.14
CA PHE A 196 -9.78 3.99 -2.52
C PHE A 196 -10.25 5.00 -3.55
N VAL A 197 -9.33 5.55 -4.35
CA VAL A 197 -9.65 6.53 -5.40
C VAL A 197 -10.55 5.91 -6.47
N GLY A 198 -10.30 4.65 -6.85
CA GLY A 198 -11.14 3.90 -7.78
C GLY A 198 -12.58 3.76 -7.31
N LEU A 199 -12.79 3.33 -6.07
CA LEU A 199 -14.11 3.18 -5.44
C LEU A 199 -14.84 4.51 -5.26
N VAL A 200 -14.13 5.58 -4.90
CA VAL A 200 -14.71 6.93 -4.80
C VAL A 200 -15.19 7.40 -6.16
N ARG A 201 -14.38 7.23 -7.21
CA ARG A 201 -14.75 7.61 -8.58
C ARG A 201 -15.91 6.77 -9.12
N ALA A 202 -16.00 5.52 -8.70
CA ALA A 202 -17.10 4.61 -9.03
C ALA A 202 -18.36 4.82 -8.16
N GLU A 203 -18.35 5.78 -7.24
CA GLU A 203 -19.47 6.11 -6.34
C GLU A 203 -19.95 4.95 -5.45
N VAL A 204 -19.05 4.00 -5.15
CA VAL A 204 -19.34 2.79 -4.34
C VAL A 204 -18.48 2.69 -3.08
N ILE A 205 -17.78 3.77 -2.70
CA ILE A 205 -16.87 3.75 -1.53
C ILE A 205 -17.58 3.43 -0.21
N ASP A 206 -18.84 3.81 -0.03
CA ASP A 206 -19.55 3.56 1.23
C ASP A 206 -19.86 2.06 1.46
N GLU A 207 -19.84 1.24 0.41
CA GLU A 207 -20.01 -0.22 0.50
C GLU A 207 -18.87 -0.89 1.31
N VAL A 208 -17.71 -0.23 1.48
CA VAL A 208 -16.59 -0.80 2.26
C VAL A 208 -16.84 -0.81 3.78
N ARG A 209 -17.85 -0.07 4.25
CA ARG A 209 -18.21 0.04 5.68
C ARG A 209 -18.91 -1.22 6.19
N ASP A 210 -19.68 -1.88 5.33
CA ASP A 210 -20.29 -3.18 5.62
C ASP A 210 -19.41 -4.30 5.08
N TYR A 211 -19.12 -5.29 5.93
CA TYR A 211 -18.20 -6.35 5.56
C TYR A 211 -18.71 -7.22 4.42
N LYS A 212 -20.01 -7.51 4.38
CA LYS A 212 -20.59 -8.36 3.35
C LYS A 212 -20.60 -7.65 2.00
N SER A 213 -20.91 -6.36 1.97
CA SER A 213 -20.79 -5.51 0.79
C SER A 213 -19.34 -5.40 0.33
N TYR A 214 -18.40 -5.17 1.24
CA TYR A 214 -16.97 -5.15 0.94
C TYR A 214 -16.50 -6.44 0.24
N LEU A 215 -16.86 -7.61 0.78
CA LEU A 215 -16.49 -8.89 0.17
C LEU A 215 -17.05 -9.05 -1.25
N LYS A 216 -18.27 -8.56 -1.51
CA LYS A 216 -18.89 -8.59 -2.84
C LYS A 216 -18.12 -7.72 -3.85
N LEU A 217 -17.68 -6.51 -3.44
CA LEU A 217 -16.86 -5.64 -4.30
C LEU A 217 -15.64 -6.38 -4.85
N PHE A 218 -15.04 -7.25 -4.02
CA PHE A 218 -13.84 -7.99 -4.37
C PHE A 218 -14.08 -9.44 -4.80
N ARG A 219 -15.34 -9.79 -5.10
CA ARG A 219 -15.75 -11.12 -5.59
C ARG A 219 -15.28 -12.24 -4.65
N THR A 220 -15.33 -12.00 -3.34
CA THR A 220 -14.97 -12.96 -2.28
C THR A 220 -16.20 -13.39 -1.48
N GLN A 221 -16.24 -14.66 -1.09
CA GLN A 221 -17.25 -15.24 -0.20
C GLN A 221 -16.83 -15.06 1.28
N ALA A 222 -17.77 -15.20 2.21
CA ALA A 222 -17.50 -15.05 3.65
C ALA A 222 -16.47 -16.06 4.21
N ASP A 223 -16.32 -17.22 3.57
CA ASP A 223 -15.32 -18.23 3.94
C ASP A 223 -13.95 -17.99 3.30
N GLY A 224 -13.76 -16.86 2.61
CA GLY A 224 -12.52 -16.51 1.94
C GLY A 224 -12.29 -17.23 0.62
N LYS A 225 -13.32 -17.85 0.01
CA LYS A 225 -13.27 -18.44 -1.34
C LYS A 225 -13.77 -17.47 -2.43
N ALA A 226 -13.40 -17.74 -3.68
CA ALA A 226 -13.79 -16.92 -4.81
C ALA A 226 -15.29 -17.03 -5.05
N ALA A 227 -15.97 -15.92 -5.34
CA ALA A 227 -17.39 -15.93 -5.68
C ALA A 227 -17.67 -16.62 -7.03
N GLY A 228 -16.67 -16.70 -7.90
CA GLY A 228 -16.72 -17.36 -9.20
C GLY A 228 -15.42 -17.19 -9.99
N PRO A 229 -15.32 -17.72 -11.21
CA PRO A 229 -14.13 -17.57 -12.08
C PRO A 229 -13.72 -16.12 -12.34
N GLN A 230 -14.69 -15.20 -12.31
CA GLN A 230 -14.46 -13.77 -12.52
C GLN A 230 -13.61 -13.14 -11.40
N ALA A 231 -13.52 -13.77 -10.22
CA ALA A 231 -12.66 -13.28 -9.14
C ALA A 231 -11.16 -13.32 -9.48
N TYR A 232 -10.78 -13.98 -10.57
CA TYR A 232 -9.39 -14.09 -11.02
C TYR A 232 -9.07 -13.14 -12.20
N GLU A 233 -10.03 -12.33 -12.64
CA GLU A 233 -9.85 -11.37 -13.74
C GLU A 233 -9.03 -10.17 -13.27
N HIS A 234 -7.97 -9.84 -14.01
CA HIS A 234 -7.15 -8.63 -13.81
C HIS A 234 -6.52 -8.45 -12.41
N VAL A 235 -6.40 -9.54 -11.63
CA VAL A 235 -5.80 -9.53 -10.28
C VAL A 235 -4.43 -10.21 -10.25
N GLN A 236 -3.64 -9.85 -9.24
CA GLN A 236 -2.45 -10.60 -8.84
C GLN A 236 -2.85 -11.97 -8.26
N LEU A 237 -2.23 -13.06 -8.73
CA LEU A 237 -2.50 -14.39 -8.19
C LEU A 237 -1.34 -14.91 -7.37
N LEU A 238 -1.59 -15.24 -6.10
CA LEU A 238 -0.63 -15.96 -5.28
C LEU A 238 -0.67 -17.45 -5.66
N TYR A 239 0.41 -17.95 -6.24
CA TYR A 239 0.60 -19.35 -6.62
C TYR A 239 1.91 -19.89 -6.05
N LYS A 240 1.82 -20.95 -5.22
CA LYS A 240 2.98 -21.59 -4.57
C LYS A 240 3.96 -20.56 -3.97
N GLU A 241 3.43 -19.62 -3.19
CA GLU A 241 4.18 -18.53 -2.53
C GLU A 241 4.81 -17.50 -3.48
N LYS A 242 4.48 -17.55 -4.78
CA LYS A 242 4.90 -16.56 -5.78
C LYS A 242 3.68 -15.78 -6.29
N VAL A 243 3.83 -14.48 -6.47
CA VAL A 243 2.81 -13.70 -7.18
C VAL A 243 3.04 -13.85 -8.68
N LYS A 244 2.00 -14.26 -9.40
CA LYS A 244 1.96 -14.20 -10.85
C LYS A 244 1.41 -12.85 -11.27
N LEU A 245 2.17 -12.19 -12.13
CA LEU A 245 1.87 -10.89 -12.71
C LEU A 245 1.57 -11.10 -14.19
N PHE A 246 0.66 -10.29 -14.73
CA PHE A 246 0.17 -10.44 -16.09
C PHE A 246 0.50 -9.25 -17.00
N SER A 247 1.00 -8.15 -16.44
CA SER A 247 1.38 -6.93 -17.19
C SER A 247 2.80 -7.03 -17.75
N GLU A 248 3.03 -6.43 -18.91
CA GLU A 248 4.39 -6.22 -19.42
C GLU A 248 5.19 -5.26 -18.52
N VAL A 249 6.51 -5.40 -18.55
CA VAL A 249 7.41 -4.56 -17.76
C VAL A 249 7.87 -3.37 -18.59
N VAL A 250 7.62 -2.15 -18.10
CA VAL A 250 8.12 -0.91 -18.69
C VAL A 250 9.66 -0.90 -18.60
N PRO A 251 10.39 -0.76 -19.72
CA PRO A 251 11.85 -0.77 -19.72
C PRO A 251 12.42 0.47 -19.02
N CYS A 252 13.60 0.32 -18.40
CA CYS A 252 14.32 1.44 -17.77
C CYS A 252 14.87 2.37 -18.86
N ARG A 253 14.38 3.61 -18.89
CA ARG A 253 14.80 4.70 -19.78
C ARG A 253 15.71 5.69 -19.08
N PHE A 254 15.32 6.16 -17.89
CA PHE A 254 16.16 7.01 -17.05
C PHE A 254 17.13 6.18 -16.23
N ARG A 255 18.42 6.40 -16.48
CA ARG A 255 19.54 5.74 -15.81
C ARG A 255 19.88 6.46 -14.52
N LYS A 256 20.77 5.86 -13.72
CA LYS A 256 21.27 6.50 -12.49
C LYS A 256 21.73 7.93 -12.71
N ALA A 257 22.52 8.20 -13.75
CA ALA A 257 23.05 9.53 -14.01
C ALA A 257 21.93 10.57 -14.18
N ASP A 258 20.88 10.25 -14.95
CA ASP A 258 19.75 11.15 -15.18
C ASP A 258 19.01 11.48 -13.87
N VAL A 259 18.76 10.45 -13.05
CA VAL A 259 18.11 10.59 -11.74
C VAL A 259 18.98 11.37 -10.75
N GLU A 260 20.29 11.18 -10.79
CA GLU A 260 21.23 11.91 -9.93
C GLU A 260 21.33 13.38 -10.30
N THR A 261 21.36 13.70 -11.59
CA THR A 261 21.27 15.07 -12.09
C THR A 261 19.98 15.72 -11.62
N TYR A 262 18.83 15.07 -11.85
CA TYR A 262 17.54 15.58 -11.40
C TYR A 262 17.52 15.81 -9.88
N TYR A 263 17.99 14.84 -9.09
CA TYR A 263 18.04 14.96 -7.64
C TYR A 263 18.93 16.11 -7.19
N ALA A 264 20.11 16.29 -7.81
CA ALA A 264 21.02 17.38 -7.46
C ALA A 264 20.40 18.76 -7.74
N GLU A 265 19.74 18.90 -8.89
CA GLU A 265 19.11 20.14 -9.35
C GLU A 265 17.86 20.52 -8.53
N HIS A 266 17.00 19.54 -8.22
CA HIS A 266 15.66 19.81 -7.69
C HIS A 266 15.47 19.38 -6.23
N CYS A 267 16.30 18.47 -5.73
CA CYS A 267 16.09 17.80 -4.44
C CYS A 267 17.30 17.83 -3.50
N GLY A 268 18.45 18.37 -3.94
CA GLY A 268 19.73 18.27 -3.24
C GLY A 268 19.72 18.89 -1.84
N MET A 269 18.86 19.89 -1.61
CA MET A 269 18.70 20.57 -0.33
C MET A 269 17.73 19.89 0.63
N LEU A 270 16.96 18.87 0.20
CA LEU A 270 16.02 18.20 1.09
C LEU A 270 16.78 17.48 2.21
N THR A 271 16.61 17.95 3.44
CA THR A 271 17.38 17.44 4.57
C THR A 271 16.95 16.01 4.93
N ASN A 272 17.84 15.29 5.62
CA ASN A 272 17.56 13.98 6.22
C ASN A 272 16.91 14.10 7.61
N ARG A 273 16.64 15.31 8.10
CA ARG A 273 16.02 15.52 9.40
C ARG A 273 14.52 15.27 9.27
N LYS A 274 13.95 14.49 10.19
CA LYS A 274 12.49 14.34 10.35
C LYS A 274 11.90 15.64 10.95
N GLU A 275 12.17 16.77 10.34
CA GLU A 275 11.46 18.01 10.63
C GLU A 275 10.41 18.22 9.53
N ASP A 276 9.32 18.89 9.89
CA ASP A 276 8.01 18.76 9.24
C ASP A 276 7.93 19.25 7.78
N ASP A 277 8.95 19.95 7.27
CA ASP A 277 8.90 20.63 5.96
C ASP A 277 10.05 20.26 5.01
N ASN A 278 10.31 18.96 4.81
CA ASN A 278 11.20 18.49 3.73
C ASN A 278 10.42 17.88 2.56
N TYR A 279 9.31 18.50 2.19
CA TYR A 279 8.44 18.02 1.13
C TYR A 279 8.53 18.91 -0.10
N LEU A 280 8.74 18.32 -1.28
CA LEU A 280 8.62 19.02 -2.55
C LEU A 280 7.22 18.83 -3.09
N ASP A 281 6.57 19.92 -3.46
CA ASP A 281 5.57 19.83 -4.51
C ASP A 281 6.33 19.56 -5.80
N LEU A 282 6.28 18.31 -6.26
CA LEU A 282 6.52 17.98 -7.66
C LEU A 282 5.43 18.69 -8.47
N ARG A 283 5.62 19.99 -8.73
CA ARG A 283 4.90 20.67 -9.79
C ARG A 283 5.50 20.15 -11.08
N TYR A 284 4.75 19.28 -11.75
CA TYR A 284 5.00 18.92 -13.13
C TYR A 284 5.03 20.23 -13.93
N GLY A 285 6.19 20.52 -14.53
CA GLY A 285 6.31 21.55 -15.56
C GLY A 285 5.68 21.11 -16.86
#